data_AF-A0A954W064-F1
#
_entry.id   AF-A0A954W064-F1
#
_cell.length_a   1.000
_cell.length_b   1.000
_cell.length_c   1.000
_cell.angle_alpha   90.00
_cell.angle_beta   90.00
_cell.angle_gamma   90.00
#
_symmetry.space_group_name_H-M   'P 1'
#
loop_
_entity.id
_entity.type
_entity.pdbx_description
1 polymer ?
#
loop_
_entity_poly.entity_id
_entity_poly.type
_entity_poly.pdbx_seq_one_letter_code
_entity_poly.pdbx_strand_id
1 'polypeptide(L)' 'MTSNLFTSCWFLTGPTASGKTTIGIELAKSLNAEIIALDSMSIYRNMDIGTAKPSRQQQQEV' A
#
# COMPACT_ATOMS: atom_id res chain seq x y z
N MET A 1 10.25 11.49 24.69
CA MET A 1 10.74 11.05 23.37
C MET A 1 9.63 11.29 22.37
N THR A 2 9.59 12.47 21.76
CA THR A 2 8.65 12.76 20.68
C THR A 2 9.13 12.01 19.44
N SER A 3 8.48 10.89 19.12
CA SER A 3 8.64 10.23 17.83
C SER A 3 8.30 11.26 16.76
N ASN A 4 9.29 11.69 15.98
CA ASN A 4 9.06 12.60 14.87
C ASN A 4 8.20 11.84 13.85
N LEU A 5 7.02 12.37 13.53
CA LEU A 5 6.09 11.75 12.60
C LEU A 5 6.75 11.47 11.24
N PHE A 6 7.73 12.29 10.86
CA PHE A 6 8.45 12.18 9.59
C PHE A 6 9.53 11.09 9.56
N THR A 7 9.99 10.58 10.71
CA THR A 7 10.99 9.50 10.74
C THR A 7 10.38 8.09 10.69
N SER A 8 9.05 7.97 10.70
CA SER A 8 8.34 6.67 10.74
C SER A 8 7.45 6.46 9.50
N CYS A 9 7.80 7.06 8.36
CA CYS A 9 7.09 6.92 7.09
C CYS A 9 7.98 6.22 6.06
N TRP A 10 7.48 5.14 5.45
CA TRP A 10 8.19 4.33 4.47
C TRP A 10 7.56 4.50 3.09
N PHE A 11 8.40 4.63 2.06
CA PHE A 11 7.94 4.73 0.67
C PHE A 11 8.33 3.47 -0.09
N LEU A 12 7.33 2.67 -0.50
CA LEU A 12 7.54 1.49 -1.34
C LEU A 12 7.20 1.83 -2.79
N THR A 13 8.23 2.03 -3.62
CA THR A 13 8.09 2.41 -5.03
C THR A 13 8.62 1.32 -5.96
N GLY A 14 8.29 1.41 -7.26
CA GLY A 14 8.69 0.43 -8.27
C GLY A 14 7.71 0.36 -9.45
N PRO A 15 8.08 -0.30 -10.56
CA PRO A 15 7.26 -0.33 -11.77
C PRO A 15 5.94 -1.09 -11.57
N THR A 16 4.95 -0.84 -12.43
CA THR A 16 3.70 -1.61 -12.45
C THR A 16 3.99 -3.10 -12.62
N ALA A 17 3.19 -3.94 -11.97
CA ALA A 17 3.35 -5.40 -11.94
C ALA A 17 4.62 -5.95 -11.26
N SER A 18 5.41 -5.13 -10.56
CA SER A 18 6.59 -5.59 -9.81
C SER A 18 6.29 -6.27 -8.46
N GLY A 19 5.03 -6.57 -8.15
CA GLY A 19 4.64 -7.25 -6.90
C GLY A 19 4.57 -6.37 -5.63
N LYS A 20 4.56 -5.03 -5.76
CA LYS A 20 4.56 -4.10 -4.62
C LYS A 20 3.41 -4.33 -3.63
N THR A 21 2.20 -4.65 -4.12
CA THR A 21 1.05 -4.88 -3.25
C THR A 21 1.30 -6.02 -2.26
N THR A 22 1.84 -7.14 -2.73
CA THR A 22 2.16 -8.31 -1.88
C THR A 22 3.18 -7.95 -0.81
N ILE A 23 4.30 -7.35 -1.22
CA ILE A 23 5.38 -6.95 -0.28
C ILE A 23 4.90 -5.85 0.68
N GLY A 24 4.07 -4.93 0.20
CA GLY A 24 3.52 -3.84 1.02
C GLY A 24 2.65 -4.37 2.17
N ILE A 25 1.82 -5.38 1.91
CA ILE A 25 0.99 -6.04 2.95
C ILE A 25 1.88 -6.75 3.98
N GLU A 26 2.88 -7.50 3.54
CA GLU A 26 3.82 -8.20 4.44
C GLU A 26 4.63 -7.22 5.30
N LEU A 27 5.08 -6.11 4.70
CA LEU A 27 5.82 -5.06 5.39
C LEU A 27 4.93 -4.34 6.42
N ALA A 28 3.70 -3.99 6.05
CA ALA A 28 2.74 -3.34 6.94
C ALA A 28 2.44 -4.21 8.18
N LYS A 29 2.21 -5.51 8.00
CA LYS A 29 2.05 -6.46 9.12
C LYS A 29 3.28 -6.52 10.02
N SER A 30 4.48 -6.55 9.43
CA SER A 30 5.74 -6.64 10.18
C SER A 30 6.05 -5.37 10.97
N LEU A 31 5.64 -4.21 10.45
CA LEU A 31 5.86 -2.91 11.07
C LEU A 31 4.69 -2.44 11.96
N ASN A 32 3.58 -3.18 11.98
CA ASN A 32 2.30 -2.73 12.54
C ASN A 32 1.92 -1.33 12.00
N ALA A 33 1.95 -1.20 10.68
CA ALA A 33 1.76 0.06 9.97
C ALA A 33 0.55 0.00 9.04
N GLU A 34 0.00 1.17 8.72
CA GLU A 34 -1.07 1.33 7.74
C GLU A 34 -0.49 1.55 6.33
N ILE A 35 -1.23 1.14 5.31
CA ILE A 35 -0.86 1.38 3.90
C ILE A 35 -1.66 2.54 3.34
N ILE A 36 -0.95 3.51 2.76
CA ILE A 36 -1.54 4.58 1.95
C ILE A 36 -1.21 4.32 0.48
N ALA A 37 -2.24 4.27 -0.37
CA ALA A 37 -2.05 4.07 -1.81
C ALA A 37 -1.32 5.28 -2.43
N LEU A 38 -0.15 5.03 -3.03
CA LEU A 38 0.64 6.00 -3.78
C LEU A 38 0.56 5.71 -5.29
N ASP A 39 -0.65 5.76 -5.83
CA ASP A 39 -0.94 5.48 -7.25
C ASP A 39 -2.10 6.36 -7.74
N SER A 40 -1.87 7.10 -8.82
CA SER A 40 -2.84 8.07 -9.36
C SER A 40 -4.06 7.44 -10.00
N MET A 41 -4.03 6.15 -10.33
CA MET A 41 -5.11 5.43 -10.99
C MET A 41 -6.02 4.72 -9.98
N SER A 42 -5.50 4.34 -8.81
CA SER A 42 -6.24 3.65 -7.75
C SER A 42 -7.44 4.42 -7.18
N ILE A 43 -7.47 5.74 -7.35
CA ILE A 43 -8.54 6.62 -6.84
C ILE A 43 -9.86 6.48 -7.61
N TYR A 44 -9.83 6.04 -8.87
CA TYR A 44 -11.03 6.00 -9.72
C TYR A 44 -11.95 4.85 -9.33
N ARG A 45 -13.20 5.18 -8.98
CA ARG A 45 -14.21 4.18 -8.62
C ARG A 45 -14.56 3.29 -9.83
N ASN A 46 -14.87 2.03 -9.56
CA ASN A 46 -15.25 1.02 -10.57
C ASN A 46 -14.16 0.68 -11.60
N MET A 47 -12.90 1.08 -11.38
CA MET A 47 -11.77 0.77 -12.25
C MET A 47 -10.82 -0.27 -11.64
N ASP A 48 -11.34 -1.19 -10.83
CA ASP A 48 -10.51 -2.01 -9.95
C ASP A 48 -9.61 -3.01 -10.71
N ILE A 49 -10.10 -3.60 -11.80
CA ILE A 49 -9.34 -4.59 -12.60
C ILE A 49 -8.22 -3.91 -13.40
N GLY A 50 -8.56 -2.87 -14.18
CA GLY A 50 -7.59 -2.20 -15.05
C GLY A 50 -6.51 -1.40 -14.31
N THR A 51 -6.77 -1.06 -13.05
CA THR A 51 -5.80 -0.34 -12.18
C THR A 51 -5.14 -1.26 -11.15
N ALA A 52 -5.34 -2.57 -11.27
CA ALA A 52 -4.74 -3.60 -10.42
C ALA A 52 -4.89 -3.30 -8.92
N LYS A 53 -6.08 -2.83 -8.50
CA LYS A 53 -6.32 -2.55 -7.08
C LYS A 53 -6.25 -3.83 -6.26
N PRO A 54 -5.76 -3.76 -5.00
CA PRO A 54 -5.83 -4.89 -4.10
C PRO A 54 -7.28 -5.35 -3.92
N SER A 55 -7.49 -6.67 -3.89
CA SER A 55 -8.80 -7.23 -3.60
C SER A 55 -9.30 -6.82 -2.21
N ARG A 56 -10.61 -6.89 -1.97
CA ARG A 56 -11.17 -6.60 -0.64
C ARG A 56 -10.58 -7.50 0.45
N GLN A 57 -10.28 -8.76 0.13
CA GLN A 57 -9.64 -9.68 1.05
C GLN A 57 -8.25 -9.16 1.46
N GLN A 58 -7.43 -8.76 0.48
CA GLN A 58 -6.10 -8.21 0.75
C GLN A 58 -6.15 -6.89 1.55
N GLN A 59 -7.16 -6.05 1.30
CA GLN A 59 -7.35 -4.80 2.07
C GLN A 59 -7.75 -5.05 3.53
N GLN A 60 -8.32 -6.22 3.85
CA GLN A 60 -8.69 -6.58 5.23
C GLN A 60 -7.53 -7.24 6.00
N GLU A 61 -6.40 -7.49 5.34
CA GLU A 61 -5.23 -8.10 5.98
C GLU A 61 -4.39 -7.10 6.79
N VAL A 62 -4.61 -5.80 6.59
CA VAL A 62 -3.86 -4.67 7.17
C VAL A 62 -4.80 -3.53 7.52
#